data_AF-A0A1S3VSU8-F1
#
_entry.id   AF-A0A1S3VSU8-F1
#
_cell.length_a   1.000
_cell.length_b   1.000
_cell.length_c   1.000
_cell.angle_alpha   90.00
_cell.angle_beta   90.00
_cell.angle_gamma   90.00
#
_symmetry.space_group_name_H-M   'P 1'
#
loop_
_entity.id
_entity.type
_entity.pdbx_description
1 polymer ?
#
loop_
_entity_poly.entity_id
_entity_poly.type
_entity_poly.pdbx_seq_one_letter_code
_entity_poly.pdbx_strand_id
1 'polypeptide(L)'
;MAAKILANLLVMGGGILARAVVQAYRQALTNAAKNGVAQETIQNTIRRASKAMTEQEARQILGVSAETPWEEIIKKYDSLFESNAKSGSFYLQSKVQRAKECLEEVQHGKSQNTPS
;
A
#
# COMPACT_ATOMS: atom_id res chain seq x y z
N MET A 1 5.03 13.92 -63.72
CA MET A 1 5.92 14.39 -62.63
C MET A 1 5.27 14.30 -61.25
N ALA A 2 3.98 14.60 -61.08
CA ALA A 2 3.27 14.53 -59.79
C ALA A 2 3.34 13.16 -59.07
N ALA A 3 3.20 12.04 -59.79
CA ALA A 3 3.27 10.69 -59.19
C ALA A 3 4.64 10.34 -58.59
N LYS A 4 5.75 10.84 -59.17
CA LYS A 4 7.11 10.63 -58.64
C LYS A 4 7.35 11.45 -57.36
N ILE A 5 6.73 12.62 -57.25
CA ILE A 5 6.81 13.49 -56.06
C ILE A 5 6.00 12.87 -54.91
N LEU A 6 4.79 12.38 -55.18
CA LEU A 6 3.97 11.70 -54.18
C LEU A 6 4.62 10.40 -53.66
N ALA A 7 5.22 9.60 -54.54
CA ALA A 7 5.94 8.40 -54.15
C ALA A 7 7.14 8.70 -53.24
N ASN A 8 7.94 9.73 -53.57
CA ASN A 8 9.07 10.14 -52.73
C ASN A 8 8.60 10.71 -51.37
N LEU A 9 7.49 11.44 -51.33
CA LEU A 9 6.91 11.96 -50.09
C LEU A 9 6.41 10.84 -49.17
N LEU A 10 5.77 9.82 -49.73
CA LEU A 10 5.26 8.66 -49.00
C LEU A 10 6.41 7.80 -48.43
N VAL A 11 7.45 7.56 -49.23
CA VAL A 11 8.63 6.79 -48.83
C VAL A 11 9.46 7.54 -47.77
N MET A 12 9.61 8.86 -47.90
CA MET A 12 10.31 9.67 -46.89
C MET A 12 9.50 9.84 -45.60
N GLY A 13 8.16 9.94 -45.68
CA GLY A 13 7.30 10.13 -44.52
C GLY A 13 7.02 8.83 -43.71
N GLY A 14 6.89 7.69 -44.38
CA GLY A 14 6.52 6.42 -43.73
C GLY A 14 7.62 5.80 -42.87
N GLY A 15 8.89 6.01 -43.22
CA GLY A 15 10.03 5.38 -42.55
C GLY A 15 10.22 5.81 -41.09
N ILE A 16 9.83 7.04 -40.73
CA ILE A 16 10.00 7.59 -39.38
C ILE A 16 8.94 7.01 -38.43
N LEU A 17 7.69 6.94 -38.88
CA LEU A 17 6.59 6.36 -38.09
C LEU A 17 6.81 4.87 -37.85
N ALA A 18 7.24 4.12 -38.87
CA ALA A 18 7.51 2.69 -38.74
C ALA A 18 8.62 2.40 -37.69
N ARG A 19 9.71 3.17 -37.70
CA ARG A 19 10.80 3.02 -36.71
C ARG A 19 10.34 3.39 -35.31
N ALA A 20 9.54 4.44 -35.14
CA ALA A 20 9.02 4.85 -33.85
C ALA A 20 8.12 3.77 -33.24
N VAL A 21 7.24 3.15 -34.03
CA VAL A 21 6.37 2.06 -33.56
C VAL A 21 7.19 0.82 -33.17
N VAL A 22 8.19 0.44 -33.95
CA VAL A 22 9.07 -0.71 -33.63
C VAL A 22 9.90 -0.44 -32.37
N GLN A 23 10.42 0.77 -32.22
CA GLN A 23 11.16 1.17 -31.02
C GLN A 23 10.26 1.17 -29.79
N ALA A 24 9.06 1.74 -29.87
CA ALA A 24 8.08 1.73 -28.79
C ALA A 24 7.65 0.31 -28.43
N TYR A 25 7.47 -0.59 -29.40
CA TYR A 25 7.13 -1.99 -29.18
C TYR A 25 8.26 -2.74 -28.45
N ARG A 26 9.51 -2.56 -28.88
CA ARG A 26 10.69 -3.14 -28.18
C ARG A 26 10.84 -2.57 -26.77
N GLN A 27 10.55 -1.30 -26.59
CA GLN A 27 10.62 -0.63 -25.29
C GLN A 27 9.49 -1.10 -24.37
N ALA A 28 8.29 -1.34 -24.89
CA ALA A 28 7.17 -1.94 -24.15
C ALA A 28 7.50 -3.38 -23.71
N LEU A 29 8.09 -4.21 -24.57
CA LEU A 29 8.54 -5.55 -24.19
C LEU A 29 9.65 -5.52 -23.14
N THR A 30 10.61 -4.61 -23.28
CA THR A 30 11.69 -4.42 -22.30
C THR A 30 11.15 -3.93 -20.96
N ASN A 31 10.17 -3.03 -20.98
CA ASN A 31 9.51 -2.55 -19.78
C ASN A 31 8.64 -3.64 -19.15
N ALA A 32 7.97 -4.49 -19.92
CA ALA A 32 7.25 -5.65 -19.39
C ALA A 32 8.20 -6.68 -18.74
N ALA A 33 9.39 -6.87 -19.29
CA ALA A 33 10.42 -7.73 -18.72
C ALA A 33 11.10 -7.13 -17.46
N LYS A 34 11.21 -5.80 -17.38
CA LYS A 34 11.81 -5.08 -16.25
C LYS A 34 10.82 -4.77 -15.12
N ASN A 35 9.55 -4.53 -15.45
CA ASN A 35 8.46 -4.25 -14.52
C ASN A 35 7.84 -5.56 -14.01
N GLY A 36 8.70 -6.54 -13.71
CA GLY A 36 8.30 -7.78 -13.07
C GLY A 36 7.48 -7.45 -11.83
N VAL A 37 6.19 -7.76 -11.90
CA VAL A 37 5.14 -7.60 -10.89
C VAL A 37 5.58 -7.98 -9.47
N ALA A 38 6.62 -8.81 -9.32
CA ALA A 38 7.19 -9.16 -8.03
C ALA A 38 7.84 -7.98 -7.29
N GLN A 39 8.68 -7.16 -7.93
CA GLN A 39 9.50 -6.19 -7.21
C GLN A 39 8.68 -4.97 -6.74
N GLU A 40 7.80 -4.44 -7.59
CA GLU A 40 6.89 -3.36 -7.19
C GLU A 40 5.85 -3.84 -6.17
N THR A 41 5.35 -5.07 -6.27
CA THR A 41 4.45 -5.63 -5.25
C THR A 41 5.17 -5.82 -3.93
N ILE A 42 6.41 -6.32 -3.93
CA ILE A 42 7.22 -6.47 -2.70
C ILE A 42 7.52 -5.08 -2.10
N GLN A 43 7.94 -4.10 -2.90
CA GLN A 43 8.21 -2.74 -2.41
C GLN A 43 6.94 -2.04 -1.91
N ASN A 44 5.80 -2.23 -2.58
CA ASN A 44 4.51 -1.69 -2.13
C ASN A 44 4.01 -2.39 -0.87
N THR A 45 4.21 -3.70 -0.73
CA THR A 45 3.91 -4.46 0.48
C THR A 45 4.81 -4.02 1.63
N ILE A 46 6.11 -3.82 1.40
CA ILE A 46 7.05 -3.31 2.40
C ILE A 46 6.70 -1.87 2.79
N ARG A 47 6.34 -1.00 1.84
CA ARG A 47 5.84 0.37 2.12
C ARG A 47 4.50 0.39 2.85
N ARG A 48 3.63 -0.59 2.59
CA ARG A 48 2.36 -0.75 3.32
C ARG A 48 2.60 -1.29 4.73
N ALA A 49 3.52 -2.23 4.91
CA ALA A 49 3.95 -2.73 6.21
C ALA A 49 4.63 -1.62 7.03
N SER A 50 5.42 -0.74 6.40
CA SER A 50 5.98 0.44 7.07
C SER A 50 4.94 1.53 7.39
N LYS A 51 3.72 1.42 6.84
CA LYS A 51 2.55 2.22 7.20
C LYS A 51 1.64 1.53 8.21
N ALA A 52 1.89 0.25 8.53
CA ALA A 52 1.13 -0.47 9.52
C ALA A 52 1.47 0.07 10.91
N MET A 53 0.45 0.16 11.77
CA MET A 53 0.62 0.61 13.14
C MET A 53 1.48 -0.40 13.91
N THR A 54 2.45 0.09 14.68
CA THR A 54 3.28 -0.77 15.54
C THR A 54 2.57 -1.05 16.88
N GLU A 55 2.91 -2.15 17.54
CA GLU A 55 2.38 -2.45 18.89
C GLU A 55 2.65 -1.29 19.87
N GLN A 56 3.84 -0.70 19.80
CA GLN A 56 4.22 0.43 20.64
C GLN A 56 3.33 1.67 20.38
N GLU A 57 3.08 1.99 19.11
CA GLU A 57 2.17 3.08 18.73
C GLU A 57 0.75 2.78 19.21
N ALA A 58 0.26 1.56 19.03
CA ALA A 58 -1.07 1.16 19.47
C ALA A 58 -1.24 1.30 21.00
N ARG A 59 -0.24 0.88 21.78
CA ARG A 59 -0.23 1.05 23.24
C ARG A 59 -0.21 2.53 23.66
N GLN A 60 0.54 3.37 22.95
CA GLN A 60 0.55 4.81 23.18
C GLN A 60 -0.81 5.47 22.87
N ILE A 61 -1.45 5.08 21.76
CA ILE A 61 -2.78 5.59 21.37
C ILE A 61 -3.83 5.25 22.43
N LEU A 62 -3.81 4.03 22.98
CA LEU A 62 -4.75 3.60 24.01
C LEU A 62 -4.33 4.00 25.44
N GLY A 63 -3.10 4.51 25.62
CA GLY A 63 -2.56 4.89 26.92
C GLY A 63 -2.40 3.71 27.87
N VAL A 64 -1.91 2.58 27.36
CA VAL A 64 -1.73 1.31 28.11
C VAL A 64 -0.28 0.86 28.10
N SER A 65 0.12 0.07 29.10
CA SER A 65 1.47 -0.51 29.20
C SER A 65 1.51 -1.91 28.58
N ALA A 66 2.70 -2.52 28.50
CA ALA A 66 2.87 -3.89 28.01
C ALA A 66 2.17 -4.94 28.90
N GLU A 67 2.02 -4.64 30.19
CA GLU A 67 1.48 -5.52 31.22
C GLU A 67 -0.02 -5.33 31.45
N THR A 68 -0.64 -4.33 30.81
CA THR A 68 -2.06 -4.05 30.98
C THR A 68 -2.90 -5.26 30.52
N PRO A 69 -3.82 -5.76 31.37
CA PRO A 69 -4.66 -6.90 31.02
C PRO A 69 -5.62 -6.55 29.89
N TRP A 70 -5.99 -7.55 29.09
CA TRP A 70 -6.83 -7.38 27.90
C TRP A 70 -8.16 -6.66 28.19
N GLU A 71 -8.81 -7.00 29.31
CA GLU A 71 -10.07 -6.38 29.73
C GLU A 71 -9.93 -4.86 29.95
N GLU A 72 -8.80 -4.41 30.49
CA GLU A 72 -8.55 -2.99 30.70
C GLU A 72 -8.26 -2.28 29.37
N ILE A 73 -7.57 -2.95 28.43
CA ILE A 73 -7.35 -2.43 27.07
C ILE A 73 -8.70 -2.17 26.38
N ILE A 74 -9.65 -3.12 26.47
CA ILE A 74 -11.00 -2.96 25.88
C ILE A 74 -11.74 -1.78 26.53
N LYS A 75 -11.72 -1.66 27.87
CA LYS A 75 -12.34 -0.52 28.56
C LYS A 75 -11.76 0.82 28.13
N LYS A 76 -10.44 0.91 27.95
CA LYS A 76 -9.76 2.12 27.45
C LYS A 76 -10.17 2.42 26.01
N TYR A 77 -10.21 1.41 25.16
CA TYR A 77 -10.68 1.52 23.78
C TYR A 77 -12.12 2.04 23.71
N ASP A 78 -13.06 1.46 24.45
CA ASP A 78 -14.48 1.85 24.39
C ASP A 78 -14.67 3.30 24.81
N SER A 79 -14.03 3.71 25.91
CA SER A 79 -14.06 5.10 26.41
C SER A 79 -13.49 6.09 25.38
N LEU A 80 -12.34 5.78 24.78
CA LEU A 80 -11.73 6.64 23.75
C LEU A 80 -12.55 6.67 22.47
N PHE A 81 -13.11 5.54 22.04
CA PHE A 81 -13.88 5.44 20.82
C PHE A 81 -15.19 6.23 20.93
N GLU A 82 -15.92 6.09 22.04
CA GLU A 82 -17.13 6.86 22.32
C GLU A 82 -16.86 8.37 22.46
N SER A 83 -15.80 8.74 23.18
CA SER A 83 -15.42 10.15 23.35
C SER A 83 -15.09 10.80 22.00
N ASN A 84 -14.33 10.10 21.15
CA ASN A 84 -14.00 10.58 19.80
C ASN A 84 -15.20 10.55 18.83
N ALA A 85 -16.18 9.67 19.05
CA ALA A 85 -17.44 9.70 18.32
C ALA A 85 -18.22 10.99 18.60
N LYS A 86 -18.26 11.38 19.88
CA LYS A 86 -18.94 12.59 20.33
C LYS A 86 -18.24 13.86 19.84
N SER A 87 -16.90 13.85 19.75
CA SER A 87 -16.14 14.97 19.19
C SER A 87 -16.21 15.07 17.66
N GLY A 88 -16.67 14.01 16.98
CA GLY A 88 -16.90 13.99 15.53
C GLY A 88 -15.66 13.76 14.66
N SER A 89 -14.51 13.40 15.25
CA SER A 89 -13.28 13.17 14.48
C SER A 89 -13.15 11.71 14.02
N PHE A 90 -13.59 11.45 12.79
CA PHE A 90 -13.46 10.13 12.16
C PHE A 90 -12.01 9.64 12.08
N TYR A 91 -11.04 10.55 11.91
CA TYR A 91 -9.63 10.20 11.89
C TYR A 91 -9.17 9.63 13.23
N LEU A 92 -9.54 10.27 14.34
CA LEU A 92 -9.16 9.81 15.69
C LEU A 92 -9.85 8.49 16.03
N GLN A 93 -11.13 8.34 15.69
CA GLN A 93 -11.83 7.06 15.83
C GLN A 93 -11.15 5.95 15.04
N SER A 94 -10.77 6.23 13.79
CA SER A 94 -10.05 5.28 12.94
C SER A 94 -8.70 4.90 13.56
N LYS A 95 -7.96 5.84 14.16
CA LYS A 95 -6.69 5.56 14.85
C LYS A 95 -6.87 4.69 16.09
N VAL A 96 -7.89 4.97 16.90
CA VAL A 96 -8.24 4.15 18.08
C VAL A 96 -8.66 2.74 17.66
N GLN A 97 -9.45 2.61 16.59
CA GLN A 97 -9.85 1.31 16.03
C GLN A 97 -8.64 0.51 15.51
N ARG A 98 -7.74 1.14 14.74
CA ARG A 98 -6.51 0.49 14.25
C ARG A 98 -5.59 0.05 15.40
N ALA A 99 -5.53 0.83 16.49
CA ALA A 99 -4.75 0.47 17.68
C ALA A 99 -5.29 -0.80 18.36
N LYS A 100 -6.61 -0.93 18.47
CA LYS A 100 -7.23 -2.16 18.97
C LYS A 100 -6.89 -3.36 18.09
N GLU A 101 -7.11 -3.26 16.78
CA GLU A 101 -6.84 -4.36 15.83
C GLU A 101 -5.36 -4.80 15.89
N CYS A 102 -4.42 -3.85 15.99
CA CYS A 102 -3.00 -4.15 16.14
C CYS A 102 -2.70 -4.96 17.41
N LEU A 103 -3.30 -4.61 18.55
CA LEU A 103 -3.10 -5.35 19.80
C LEU A 103 -3.82 -6.72 19.79
N GLU A 104 -4.95 -6.84 19.08
CA GLU A 104 -5.63 -8.13 18.86
C GLU A 104 -4.74 -9.09 18.08
N GLU A 105 -4.07 -8.64 17.02
CA GLU A 105 -3.12 -9.46 16.26
C GLU A 105 -1.96 -9.96 17.13
N VAL A 106 -1.40 -9.09 17.97
CA VAL A 106 -0.34 -9.46 18.92
C VAL A 106 -0.83 -10.48 19.95
N GLN A 107 -2.04 -10.30 20.48
CA GLN A 107 -2.64 -11.21 21.46
C GLN A 107 -2.87 -12.60 20.85
N HIS A 108 -3.43 -12.68 19.64
CA HIS A 108 -3.63 -13.93 18.92
C HIS A 108 -2.29 -14.61 18.56
N GLY A 109 -1.28 -13.84 18.16
CA GLY A 109 0.06 -14.36 17.90
C GLY A 109 0.73 -14.97 19.14
N LYS A 110 0.50 -14.40 20.33
CA LYS A 110 0.98 -14.99 21.60
C LYS A 110 0.29 -16.31 21.93
N SER A 111 -1.03 -16.41 21.71
CA SER A 111 -1.78 -17.65 21.95
C SER A 111 -1.35 -18.80 21.03
N GLN A 112 -0.93 -18.52 19.80
CA GLN A 112 -0.47 -19.52 18.82
C GLN A 112 0.95 -20.03 19.10
N ASN A 113 1.81 -19.22 19.72
CA ASN A 113 3.22 -19.54 20.00
C ASN A 113 3.46 -20.21 21.37
N THR A 114 2.42 -20.69 22.06
CA THR A 114 2.58 -21.46 23.30
C THR A 114 2.58 -22.95 22.96
N PRO A 115 3.74 -23.65 22.97
CA PRO A 115 3.76 -25.10 22.79
C PRO A 115 3.14 -25.74 24.05
N SER A 116 2.28 -26.73 23.83
CA SER A 116 1.76 -27.61 24.89
C SER A 116 2.88 -28.39 25.58
#